data_AF-A0A0A5FUY4-F1
#
_entry.id   AF-A0A0A5FUY4-F1
#
_cell.length_a   1.000
_cell.length_b   1.000
_cell.length_c   1.000
_cell.angle_alpha   90.00
_cell.angle_beta   90.00
_cell.angle_gamma   90.00
#
_symmetry.space_group_name_H-M   'P 1'
#
loop_
_entity.id
_entity.type
_entity.pdbx_description
1 polymer ?
#
loop_
_entity_poly.entity_id
_entity_poly.type
_entity_poly.pdbx_seq_one_letter_code
_entity_poly.pdbx_strand_id
1 'polypeptide(L)'
;FVAERFGYKNIVEFSCHCDERTPHVHCVVVPLTKDGRLSAKEVMGNRHKMSELQDSYGKLMQNKFGLQRGIKGSTATHDSVREYYGRINQRLYYPSCSMELNSETRSPQIETPPLMGREKWAERQNKAISERFNQMREHYKGEAEKQSQKVLDYFQGSKLQAE
;
A
#
# COMPACT_ATOMS: atom_id res chain seq x y z
N PHE A 1 -20.59 -6.70 21.29
CA PHE A 1 -20.64 -5.74 20.17
C PHE A 1 -21.60 -6.17 19.07
N VAL A 2 -21.27 -7.14 18.21
CA VAL A 2 -22.12 -7.50 17.04
C VAL A 2 -23.52 -7.92 17.47
N ALA A 3 -23.63 -8.79 18.48
CA ALA A 3 -24.92 -9.26 18.99
C ALA A 3 -25.77 -8.14 19.63
N GLU A 4 -25.15 -7.23 20.36
CA GLU A 4 -25.82 -6.07 20.93
C GLU A 4 -26.31 -5.10 19.84
N ARG A 5 -25.56 -4.99 18.73
CA ARG A 5 -25.84 -4.05 17.66
C ARG A 5 -26.92 -4.55 16.69
N PHE A 6 -26.82 -5.81 16.28
CA PHE A 6 -27.66 -6.38 15.23
C PHE A 6 -28.68 -7.39 15.75
N GLY A 7 -28.61 -7.76 17.04
CA GLY A 7 -29.50 -8.72 17.68
C GLY A 7 -28.92 -10.14 17.66
N TYR A 8 -29.01 -10.84 18.78
CA TYR A 8 -28.55 -12.23 18.92
C TYR A 8 -29.20 -13.18 17.91
N LYS A 9 -30.50 -13.00 17.64
CA LYS A 9 -31.25 -13.83 16.69
C LYS A 9 -30.80 -13.65 15.23
N ASN A 10 -30.12 -12.54 14.93
CA ASN A 10 -29.68 -12.22 13.58
C ASN A 10 -28.29 -12.75 13.29
N ILE A 11 -27.57 -13.30 14.28
CA ILE A 11 -26.27 -13.92 14.07
C ILE A 11 -26.48 -15.41 13.81
N VAL A 12 -26.11 -15.86 12.62
CA VAL A 12 -26.19 -17.27 12.22
C VAL A 12 -24.88 -17.98 12.53
N GLU A 13 -23.76 -17.27 12.36
CA GLU A 13 -22.44 -17.84 12.52
C GLU A 13 -21.47 -16.81 13.11
N PHE A 14 -20.59 -17.28 13.99
CA PHE A 14 -19.46 -16.55 14.54
C PHE A 14 -18.29 -17.51 14.70
N SER A 15 -17.43 -17.56 13.68
CA SER A 15 -16.31 -18.50 13.57
C SER A 15 -14.99 -17.76 13.71
N CYS A 16 -14.10 -18.26 14.57
CA CYS A 16 -12.77 -17.69 14.78
C CYS A 16 -11.74 -18.59 14.11
N HIS A 17 -11.04 -18.06 13.12
CA HIS A 17 -10.00 -18.76 12.39
C HIS A 17 -8.66 -18.39 13.01
N CYS A 18 -7.96 -19.39 13.56
CA CYS A 18 -6.66 -19.25 14.21
C CYS A 18 -5.56 -20.07 13.50
N ASP A 19 -5.91 -20.70 12.38
CA ASP A 19 -5.09 -21.57 11.54
C ASP A 19 -4.44 -20.82 10.36
N GLU A 20 -4.72 -19.53 10.23
CA GLU A 20 -4.11 -18.63 9.24
C GLU A 20 -3.07 -17.69 9.87
N ARG A 21 -2.35 -16.94 9.03
CA ARG A 21 -1.29 -16.02 9.46
C ARG A 21 -1.74 -15.00 10.51
N THR A 22 -2.96 -14.48 10.38
CA THR A 22 -3.54 -13.53 11.33
C THR A 22 -4.86 -14.10 11.82
N PRO A 23 -5.01 -14.34 13.14
CA PRO A 23 -6.29 -14.76 13.68
C PRO A 23 -7.39 -13.76 13.35
N HIS A 24 -8.49 -14.23 12.76
CA HIS A 24 -9.59 -13.37 12.35
C HIS A 24 -10.94 -14.05 12.55
N VAL A 25 -12.01 -13.25 12.58
CA VAL A 25 -13.37 -13.73 12.84
C VAL A 25 -14.22 -13.55 11.60
N HIS A 26 -14.92 -14.62 11.21
CA HIS A 26 -16.05 -14.57 10.29
C HIS A 26 -17.34 -14.48 11.09
N CYS A 27 -18.13 -13.44 10.86
CA CYS A 27 -19.44 -13.29 11.49
C CYS A 27 -20.50 -13.05 10.43
N VAL A 28 -21.46 -13.97 10.35
CA VAL A 28 -22.56 -13.92 9.39
C VAL A 28 -23.81 -13.39 10.09
N VAL A 29 -24.25 -12.20 9.67
CA VAL A 29 -25.43 -11.52 10.20
C VAL A 29 -26.53 -11.50 9.13
N VAL A 30 -27.65 -12.13 9.43
CA VAL A 30 -28.86 -12.05 8.60
C VAL A 30 -29.58 -10.74 8.89
N PRO A 31 -29.88 -9.92 7.88
CA PRO A 31 -30.51 -8.62 8.07
C PRO A 31 -32.03 -8.75 8.27
N LEU A 32 -32.44 -9.48 9.30
CA LEU A 32 -33.84 -9.64 9.66
C LEU A 32 -34.33 -8.41 10.44
N THR A 33 -35.34 -7.75 9.91
CA THR A 33 -35.98 -6.59 10.53
C THR A 33 -36.99 -7.01 11.59
N LYS A 34 -37.46 -6.07 12.42
CA LYS A 34 -38.38 -6.36 13.53
C LYS A 34 -39.75 -6.86 13.06
N ASP A 35 -40.16 -6.45 11.87
CA ASP A 35 -41.36 -6.89 11.15
C ASP A 35 -41.16 -8.20 10.36
N GLY A 36 -39.98 -8.81 10.43
CA GLY A 36 -39.70 -10.13 9.85
C GLY A 36 -39.25 -10.12 8.38
N ARG A 37 -38.93 -8.97 7.80
CA ARG A 37 -38.41 -8.87 6.42
C ARG A 37 -36.89 -8.95 6.40
N LEU A 38 -36.33 -9.20 5.22
CA LEU A 38 -34.88 -9.14 5.00
C LEU A 38 -34.51 -7.80 4.36
N SER A 39 -33.85 -6.91 5.12
CA SER A 39 -33.47 -5.58 4.65
C SER A 39 -32.13 -5.14 5.24
N ALA A 40 -31.05 -5.33 4.46
CA ALA A 40 -29.71 -4.89 4.85
C ALA A 40 -29.64 -3.37 5.03
N LYS A 41 -30.34 -2.60 4.19
CA LYS A 41 -30.40 -1.14 4.30
C LYS A 41 -30.97 -0.68 5.64
N GLU A 42 -31.95 -1.40 6.18
CA GLU A 42 -32.59 -1.05 7.44
C GLU A 42 -31.74 -1.47 8.64
N VAL A 43 -31.18 -2.69 8.61
CA VAL A 43 -30.38 -3.26 9.69
C VAL A 43 -28.96 -2.65 9.75
N MET A 44 -28.25 -2.63 8.62
CA MET A 44 -26.86 -2.15 8.54
C MET A 44 -26.78 -0.64 8.30
N GLY A 45 -27.76 -0.07 7.59
CA GLY A 45 -27.83 1.37 7.34
C GLY A 45 -27.19 1.83 6.05
N ASN A 46 -26.63 3.04 6.09
CA ASN A 46 -25.95 3.71 4.97
C ASN A 46 -24.46 3.92 5.27
N ARG A 47 -23.74 4.58 4.36
CA ARG A 47 -22.31 4.90 4.53
C ARG A 47 -21.99 5.60 5.85
N HIS A 48 -22.84 6.54 6.29
CA HIS A 48 -22.62 7.26 7.55
C HIS A 48 -22.72 6.32 8.76
N LYS A 49 -23.76 5.46 8.80
CA LYS A 49 -23.91 4.45 9.85
C LYS A 49 -22.75 3.44 9.87
N MET A 50 -22.21 3.06 8.71
CA MET A 50 -21.03 2.19 8.63
C MET A 50 -19.78 2.88 9.19
N SER A 51 -19.59 4.18 8.93
CA SER A 51 -18.50 4.93 9.56
C SER A 51 -18.69 5.02 11.08
N GLU A 52 -19.90 5.28 11.57
CA GLU A 52 -20.19 5.31 13.01
C GLU A 52 -19.96 3.94 13.67
N LEU A 53 -20.21 2.85 12.95
CA LEU A 53 -19.92 1.50 13.41
C LEU A 53 -18.41 1.30 13.60
N GLN A 54 -17.58 1.77 12.66
CA GLN A 54 -16.13 1.78 12.84
C GLN A 54 -15.69 2.65 14.03
N ASP A 55 -16.31 3.82 14.21
CA ASP A 55 -16.02 4.73 15.34
C ASP A 55 -16.32 4.05 16.68
N SER A 56 -17.50 3.43 16.80
CA SER A 56 -17.93 2.76 18.05
C SER A 56 -17.15 1.49 18.33
N TYR A 57 -16.88 0.66 17.32
CA TYR A 57 -16.04 -0.53 17.47
C TYR A 57 -14.61 -0.16 17.86
N GLY A 58 -14.00 0.83 17.19
CA GLY A 58 -12.66 1.31 17.50
C GLY A 58 -12.54 1.83 18.94
N LYS A 59 -13.54 2.58 19.45
CA LYS A 59 -13.56 3.02 20.86
C LYS A 59 -13.57 1.84 21.84
N LEU A 60 -14.37 0.81 21.56
CA LEU A 60 -14.43 -0.38 22.43
C LEU A 60 -13.11 -1.16 22.41
N MET A 61 -12.50 -1.30 21.24
CA MET A 61 -11.21 -1.99 21.11
C MET A 61 -10.07 -1.18 21.72
N GLN A 62 -10.11 0.15 21.64
CA GLN A 62 -9.13 1.03 22.29
C GLN A 62 -9.18 0.86 23.81
N ASN A 63 -10.37 0.89 24.39
CA ASN A 63 -10.53 0.83 25.84
C ASN A 63 -10.19 -0.55 26.41
N LYS A 64 -10.42 -1.63 25.64
CA LYS A 64 -10.19 -3.01 26.10
C LYS A 64 -8.83 -3.59 25.73
N PHE A 65 -8.33 -3.27 24.54
CA PHE A 65 -7.17 -3.92 23.93
C PHE A 65 -6.11 -2.93 23.43
N GLY A 66 -6.32 -1.62 23.60
CA GLY A 66 -5.38 -0.60 23.12
C GLY A 66 -5.38 -0.39 21.61
N LEU A 67 -6.27 -1.05 20.85
CA LEU A 67 -6.32 -0.97 19.40
C LEU A 67 -7.02 0.31 18.93
N GLN A 68 -6.34 1.05 18.06
CA GLN A 68 -6.85 2.30 17.51
C GLN A 68 -7.81 2.08 16.33
N ARG A 69 -8.72 3.02 16.15
CA ARG A 69 -9.56 3.12 14.97
C ARG A 69 -8.69 3.40 13.74
N GLY A 70 -9.02 2.78 12.59
CA GLY A 70 -8.43 3.15 11.30
C GLY A 70 -8.67 4.61 10.91
N ILE A 71 -8.11 5.06 9.78
CA ILE A 71 -8.21 6.46 9.31
C ILE A 71 -9.65 6.76 8.85
N LYS A 72 -10.25 7.86 9.32
CA LYS A 72 -11.60 8.28 8.93
C LYS A 72 -11.56 8.89 7.53
N GLY A 73 -12.46 8.43 6.65
CA GLY A 73 -12.48 8.88 5.25
C GLY A 73 -11.30 8.36 4.43
N SER A 74 -10.72 7.22 4.82
CA SER A 74 -9.68 6.56 4.02
C SER A 74 -10.15 6.35 2.57
N THR A 75 -9.29 6.70 1.62
CA THR A 75 -9.49 6.47 0.18
C THR A 75 -9.06 5.07 -0.25
N ALA A 76 -8.55 4.25 0.68
CA ALA A 76 -8.16 2.87 0.40
C ALA A 76 -9.35 2.04 -0.10
N THR A 77 -9.13 1.30 -1.18
CA THR A 77 -10.07 0.33 -1.73
C THR A 77 -9.85 -1.04 -1.12
N HIS A 78 -10.91 -1.84 -1.01
CA HIS A 78 -10.79 -3.23 -0.59
C HIS A 78 -10.03 -4.04 -1.64
N ASP A 79 -8.95 -4.68 -1.23
CA ASP A 79 -8.21 -5.65 -2.04
C ASP A 79 -8.69 -7.05 -1.69
N SER A 80 -9.03 -7.85 -2.70
CA SER A 80 -9.22 -9.28 -2.46
C SER A 80 -7.91 -9.92 -1.99
N VAL A 81 -8.00 -11.03 -1.24
CA VAL A 81 -6.82 -11.78 -0.76
C VAL A 81 -5.88 -12.14 -1.92
N ARG A 82 -6.45 -12.56 -3.05
CA ARG A 82 -5.70 -12.86 -4.27
C ARG A 82 -4.99 -11.65 -4.86
N GLU A 83 -5.65 -10.50 -4.94
CA GLU A 83 -5.04 -9.26 -5.44
C GLU A 83 -3.93 -8.76 -4.53
N TYR A 84 -4.13 -8.84 -3.21
CA TYR A 84 -3.13 -8.48 -2.22
C TYR A 84 -1.85 -9.32 -2.37
N TYR A 85 -1.97 -10.65 -2.39
CA TYR A 85 -0.82 -11.53 -2.59
C TYR A 85 -0.23 -11.42 -4.01
N GLY A 86 -1.08 -11.17 -5.02
CA GLY A 86 -0.62 -10.88 -6.38
C GLY A 86 0.28 -9.65 -6.44
N ARG A 87 -0.12 -8.56 -5.78
CA ARG A 87 0.66 -7.31 -5.68
C ARG A 87 1.97 -7.51 -4.91
N ILE A 88 1.93 -8.25 -3.81
CA ILE A 88 3.14 -8.60 -3.06
C ILE A 88 4.08 -9.41 -3.94
N ASN A 89 3.60 -10.49 -4.58
CA ASN A 89 4.43 -11.32 -5.44
C ASN A 89 4.98 -10.54 -6.64
N GLN A 90 4.20 -9.68 -7.27
CA GLN A 90 4.68 -8.82 -8.35
C GLN A 90 5.81 -7.90 -7.88
N ARG A 91 5.67 -7.30 -6.68
CA ARG A 91 6.71 -6.44 -6.10
C ARG A 91 7.96 -7.21 -5.68
N LEU A 92 7.81 -8.48 -5.28
CA LEU A 92 8.92 -9.38 -4.96
C LEU A 92 9.67 -9.88 -6.21
N TYR A 93 8.94 -10.23 -7.28
CA TYR A 93 9.52 -10.71 -8.54
C TYR A 93 10.07 -9.59 -9.42
N TYR A 94 9.52 -8.37 -9.30
CA TYR A 94 10.03 -7.17 -9.93
C TYR A 94 10.36 -6.10 -8.86
N PRO A 95 11.37 -6.33 -8.00
CA PRO A 95 11.82 -5.31 -7.04
C PRO A 95 12.28 -4.03 -7.74
N SER A 96 12.73 -4.23 -8.98
CA SER A 96 13.19 -3.25 -9.92
C SER A 96 12.47 -3.44 -11.26
N CYS A 97 11.14 -3.28 -11.30
CA CYS A 97 10.60 -2.57 -12.47
C CYS A 97 11.10 -1.13 -12.32
N SER A 98 12.42 -0.91 -12.44
CA SER A 98 13.00 -0.53 -13.71
C SER A 98 12.23 0.69 -14.20
N MET A 99 12.49 1.81 -13.54
CA MET A 99 13.14 2.84 -14.32
C MET A 99 14.31 2.17 -15.05
N GLU A 100 14.03 1.48 -16.16
CA GLU A 100 14.94 1.53 -17.28
C GLU A 100 14.96 3.03 -17.57
N LEU A 101 15.84 3.74 -16.87
CA LEU A 101 16.26 5.07 -17.25
C LEU A 101 16.60 4.89 -18.71
N ASN A 102 15.70 5.37 -19.58
CA ASN A 102 15.78 5.20 -21.02
C ASN A 102 17.25 5.14 -21.39
N SER A 103 17.74 3.99 -21.87
CA SER A 103 19.18 3.78 -22.12
C SER A 103 19.75 4.86 -23.05
N GLU A 104 18.86 5.57 -23.72
CA GLU A 104 19.05 6.73 -24.57
C GLU A 104 19.15 8.10 -23.87
N THR A 105 19.06 8.21 -22.54
CA THR A 105 19.25 9.50 -21.86
C THR A 105 20.70 9.93 -22.03
N ARG A 106 20.97 10.69 -23.10
CA ARG A 106 22.28 11.27 -23.36
C ARG A 106 22.52 12.40 -22.36
N SER A 107 23.76 12.57 -21.93
CA SER A 107 24.13 13.74 -21.14
C SER A 107 23.79 15.01 -21.93
N PRO A 108 23.21 16.04 -21.31
CA PRO A 108 22.91 17.29 -22.00
C PRO A 108 24.20 17.90 -22.56
N GLN A 109 24.11 18.48 -23.76
CA GLN A 109 25.22 19.17 -24.42
C GLN A 109 24.87 20.65 -24.60
N ILE A 110 25.87 21.50 -24.39
CA ILE A 110 25.82 22.93 -24.66
C ILE A 110 26.43 23.17 -26.04
N GLU A 111 25.79 24.01 -26.83
CA GLU A 111 26.28 24.44 -28.13
C GLU A 111 27.54 25.31 -28.00
N THR A 112 28.40 25.30 -29.02
CA THR A 112 29.55 26.19 -29.08
C THR A 112 29.07 27.64 -29.23
N PRO A 113 29.41 28.55 -28.30
CA PRO A 113 29.05 29.96 -28.45
C PRO A 113 29.64 30.56 -29.73
N PRO A 114 28.95 31.49 -30.42
CA PRO A 114 29.41 32.12 -31.66
C PRO A 114 30.50 33.17 -31.38
N LEU A 115 31.60 32.74 -30.75
CA LEU A 115 32.75 33.54 -30.39
C LEU A 115 34.03 32.81 -30.81
N MET A 116 34.97 33.55 -31.39
CA MET A 116 36.21 32.98 -31.93
C MET A 116 37.03 32.26 -30.83
N GLY A 117 37.49 31.03 -31.13
CA GLY A 117 38.36 30.24 -30.24
C GLY A 117 37.67 29.60 -29.02
N ARG A 118 36.34 29.45 -29.01
CA ARG A 118 35.57 28.83 -27.90
C ARG A 118 35.30 27.34 -28.04
N GLU A 119 35.76 26.68 -29.11
CA GLU A 119 35.58 25.23 -29.34
C GLU A 119 36.15 24.39 -28.18
N LYS A 120 37.42 24.65 -27.80
CA LYS A 120 38.09 23.98 -26.67
C LYS A 120 37.44 24.27 -25.31
N TRP A 121 36.69 25.35 -25.19
CA TRP A 121 35.93 25.64 -23.97
C TRP A 121 34.65 24.79 -23.94
N ALA A 122 33.91 24.73 -25.05
CA ALA A 122 32.68 23.95 -25.16
C ALA A 122 32.94 22.44 -24.96
N GLU A 123 34.01 21.90 -25.55
CA GLU A 123 34.43 20.51 -25.32
C GLU A 123 34.69 20.22 -23.83
N ARG A 124 35.41 21.11 -23.13
CA ARG A 124 35.69 20.97 -21.70
C ARG A 124 34.42 21.05 -20.86
N GLN A 125 33.50 21.96 -21.17
CA GLN A 125 32.23 22.07 -20.46
C GLN A 125 31.34 20.84 -20.68
N ASN A 126 31.19 20.39 -21.93
CA ASN A 126 30.39 19.21 -22.25
C ASN A 126 30.96 17.94 -21.61
N LYS A 127 32.30 17.82 -21.51
CA LYS A 127 32.94 16.74 -20.75
C LYS A 127 32.59 16.79 -19.26
N ALA A 128 32.73 17.95 -18.62
CA ALA A 128 32.40 18.11 -17.20
C ALA A 128 30.91 17.86 -16.90
N ILE A 129 30.03 18.28 -17.82
CA ILE A 129 28.58 18.01 -17.73
C ILE A 129 28.30 16.52 -17.82
N SER A 130 28.93 15.82 -18.76
CA SER A 130 28.78 14.38 -18.93
C SER A 130 29.24 13.59 -17.71
N GLU A 131 30.41 13.94 -17.15
CA GLU A 131 30.94 13.33 -15.93
C GLU A 131 29.99 13.53 -14.74
N ARG A 132 29.54 14.76 -14.51
CA ARG A 132 28.61 15.08 -13.42
C ARG A 132 27.25 14.39 -13.59
N PHE A 133 26.75 14.34 -14.82
CA PHE A 133 25.49 13.66 -15.14
C PHE A 133 25.58 12.15 -14.88
N ASN A 134 26.68 11.51 -15.29
CA ASN A 134 26.89 10.07 -15.04
C ASN A 134 27.06 9.76 -13.54
N GLN A 135 27.81 10.59 -12.80
CA GLN A 135 27.94 10.42 -11.34
C GLN A 135 26.59 10.52 -10.64
N MET A 136 25.76 11.49 -11.03
CA MET A 136 24.41 11.67 -10.48
C MET A 136 23.52 10.47 -10.82
N ARG A 137 23.59 9.95 -12.05
CA ARG A 137 22.86 8.76 -12.48
C ARG A 137 23.21 7.54 -11.62
N GLU A 138 24.51 7.26 -11.45
CA GLU A 138 24.96 6.12 -10.64
C GLU A 138 24.55 6.28 -9.17
N HIS A 139 24.63 7.48 -8.62
CA HIS A 139 24.17 7.76 -7.26
C HIS A 139 22.68 7.41 -7.08
N TYR A 140 21.80 7.95 -7.93
CA TYR A 140 20.36 7.68 -7.83
C TYR A 140 20.01 6.22 -8.11
N LYS A 141 20.75 5.57 -9.02
CA LYS A 141 20.60 4.13 -9.28
C LYS A 141 20.90 3.32 -8.02
N GLY A 142 22.04 3.58 -7.36
CA GLY A 142 22.42 2.91 -6.13
C GLY A 142 21.46 3.19 -4.96
N GLU A 143 20.90 4.40 -4.87
CA GLU A 143 19.86 4.69 -3.86
C GLU A 143 18.56 3.92 -4.12
N ALA A 144 18.12 3.85 -5.38
CA ALA A 144 16.94 3.08 -5.76
C ALA A 144 17.10 1.58 -5.48
N GLU A 145 18.28 1.01 -5.78
CA GLU A 145 18.61 -0.38 -5.47
C GLU A 145 18.60 -0.65 -3.96
N LYS A 146 19.20 0.24 -3.15
CA LYS A 146 19.15 0.14 -1.68
C LYS A 146 17.72 0.21 -1.14
N GLN A 147 16.88 1.10 -1.67
CA GLN A 147 15.48 1.19 -1.27
C GLN A 147 14.71 -0.07 -1.64
N SER A 148 14.94 -0.61 -2.83
CA SER A 148 14.33 -1.86 -3.28
C SER A 148 14.75 -3.04 -2.39
N GLN A 149 16.03 -3.15 -2.06
CA GLN A 149 16.53 -4.20 -1.18
C GLN A 149 15.90 -4.14 0.23
N LYS A 150 15.78 -2.96 0.83
CA LYS A 150 15.10 -2.80 2.12
C LYS A 150 13.66 -3.32 2.10
N VAL A 151 12.94 -3.10 1.00
CA VAL A 151 11.58 -3.59 0.82
C VAL A 151 11.57 -5.12 0.73
N LEU A 152 12.50 -5.71 -0.03
CA LEU A 152 12.64 -7.16 -0.13
C LEU A 152 12.94 -7.81 1.23
N ASP A 153 13.90 -7.25 1.97
CA ASP A 153 14.31 -7.76 3.29
C ASP A 153 13.13 -7.73 4.28
N TYR A 154 12.34 -6.64 4.28
CA TYR A 154 11.14 -6.54 5.10
C TYR A 154 10.14 -7.67 4.81
N PHE A 155 9.87 -7.92 3.52
CA PHE A 155 8.92 -8.97 3.13
C PHE A 155 9.48 -10.38 3.40
N GLN A 156 10.77 -10.63 3.19
CA GLN A 156 11.40 -11.93 3.48
C GLN A 156 11.44 -12.22 4.98
N GLY A 157 11.81 -11.25 5.82
CA GLY A 157 11.78 -11.37 7.27
C GLY A 157 10.37 -11.61 7.81
N SER A 158 9.35 -11.05 7.15
CA SER A 158 7.95 -11.31 7.49
C SER A 158 7.47 -12.72 7.10
N LYS A 159 8.14 -13.38 6.15
CA LYS A 159 7.77 -14.73 5.66
C LYS A 159 8.37 -15.83 6.55
N LEU A 160 9.55 -15.60 7.12
CA LEU A 160 10.21 -16.49 8.09
C LEU A 160 9.53 -16.55 9.47
N GLN A 161 8.60 -15.63 9.75
CA GLN A 161 7.77 -15.67 10.97
C GLN A 161 6.43 -16.40 10.76
N ALA A 162 6.21 -16.98 9.59
CA ALA A 162 4.96 -17.62 9.18
C ALA A 162 5.08 -19.16 9.01
N GLU A 163 6.21 -19.74 9.41
CA GLU A 163 6.41 -21.18 9.62
C GLU A 163 6.62 -21.44 11.11
#